data_AF-A0A2U1W863-F1
#
_entry.id   AF-A0A2U1W863-F1
#
_cell.length_a   1.000
_cell.length_b   1.000
_cell.length_c   1.000
_cell.angle_alpha   90.00
_cell.angle_beta   90.00
_cell.angle_gamma   90.00
#
_symmetry.space_group_name_H-M   'P 1'
#
loop_
_entity.id
_entity.type
_entity.pdbx_description
1 polymer ?
#
loop_
_entity_poly.entity_id
_entity_poly.type
_entity_poly.pdbx_seq_one_letter_code
_entity_poly.pdbx_strand_id
1 'polypeptide(L)' 'MIHKILDAIDAIVAEKRQNGQLEDWLKSGAARRFCEKISSERKHYYPALLLYLERNSGQHV' A
#
# COMPACT_ATOMS: atom_id res chain seq x y z
N MET A 1 1.46 -2.43 -17.37
CA MET A 1 2.08 -1.18 -16.89
C MET A 1 2.07 -1.22 -15.35
N ILE A 2 2.94 -2.05 -14.76
CA ILE A 2 3.00 -2.25 -13.30
C ILE A 2 3.34 -0.95 -12.55
N HIS A 3 4.11 -0.07 -13.21
CA HIS A 3 4.46 1.27 -12.74
C HIS A 3 3.24 2.07 -12.26
N LYS A 4 2.12 2.09 -13.01
CA LYS A 4 0.91 2.84 -12.62
C LYS A 4 0.26 2.37 -11.31
N ILE A 5 0.39 1.09 -10.97
CA ILE A 5 -0.17 0.54 -9.73
C ILE A 5 0.72 0.91 -8.55
N LEU A 6 2.04 0.86 -8.74
CA LEU A 6 3.01 1.28 -7.73
C LEU A 6 2.93 2.80 -7.48
N ASP A 7 2.81 3.61 -8.54
CA ASP A 7 2.57 5.06 -8.43
C ASP A 7 1.33 5.38 -7.60
N ALA A 8 0.24 4.63 -7.79
CA ALA A 8 -0.98 4.82 -7.01
C ALA A 8 -0.81 4.46 -5.53
N ILE A 9 0.04 3.46 -5.22
CA ILE A 9 0.39 3.13 -3.84
C ILE A 9 1.29 4.20 -3.23
N ASP A 10 2.30 4.67 -3.96
CA ASP A 10 3.18 5.74 -3.48
C ASP A 10 2.41 7.03 -3.20
N ALA A 11 1.48 7.40 -4.09
CA ALA A 11 0.63 8.56 -3.89
C ALA A 11 -0.23 8.46 -2.62
N ILE A 12 -0.89 7.32 -2.39
CA ILE A 12 -1.73 7.15 -1.20
C ILE A 12 -0.87 7.05 0.08
N VAL A 13 0.29 6.38 0.02
CA VAL A 13 1.22 6.27 1.15
C VAL A 13 1.75 7.66 1.52
N ALA A 14 2.16 8.46 0.54
CA ALA A 14 2.60 9.83 0.75
C ALA A 14 1.49 10.70 1.34
N GLU A 15 0.26 10.60 0.82
CA GLU A 15 -0.91 11.30 1.34
C GLU A 15 -1.19 10.92 2.81
N LYS A 16 -1.24 9.62 3.13
CA LYS A 16 -1.50 9.17 4.51
C LYS A 16 -0.36 9.53 5.46
N ARG A 17 0.88 9.54 4.97
CA ARG A 17 2.04 9.98 5.74
C ARG A 17 1.98 11.47 6.05
N GLN A 18 1.64 12.29 5.07
CA GLN A 18 1.50 13.74 5.23
C GLN A 18 0.37 14.09 6.21
N ASN A 19 -0.71 13.30 6.20
CA ASN A 19 -1.82 13.46 7.12
C ASN A 19 -1.60 12.83 8.51
N GLY A 20 -0.45 12.18 8.76
CA GLY A 20 -0.20 11.47 10.02
C GLY A 20 -1.08 10.22 10.24
N GLN A 21 -1.79 9.77 9.21
CA GLN A 21 -2.73 8.65 9.24
C GLN A 21 -2.13 7.33 8.73
N LEU A 22 -0.85 7.33 8.33
CA LEU A 22 -0.20 6.16 7.74
C LEU A 22 -0.24 4.95 8.67
N GLU A 23 0.16 5.12 9.94
CA GLU A 23 0.16 4.02 10.90
C GLU A 23 -1.24 3.46 11.18
N ASP A 24 -2.24 4.33 11.35
CA ASP A 24 -3.63 3.92 11.57
C ASP A 24 -4.20 3.19 10.34
N TRP A 25 -3.89 3.70 9.14
CA TRP A 25 -4.30 3.10 7.87
C TRP A 25 -3.68 1.71 7.63
N LEU A 26 -2.45 1.50 8.12
CA LEU A 26 -1.77 0.22 8.11
C LEU A 26 -2.35 -0.74 9.16
N LYS A 27 -2.52 -0.28 10.41
CA LYS A 27 -3.04 -1.08 11.54
C LYS A 27 -4.51 -1.48 11.38
N SER A 28 -5.34 -0.62 10.79
CA SER A 28 -6.76 -0.86 10.55
C SER A 28 -7.05 -1.88 9.43
N GLY A 29 -6.03 -2.31 8.69
CA GLY A 29 -6.19 -3.20 7.53
C GLY A 29 -6.79 -2.52 6.30
N ALA A 30 -7.02 -1.20 6.35
CA ALA A 30 -7.47 -0.41 5.21
C ALA A 30 -6.45 -0.43 4.07
N ALA A 31 -5.15 -0.45 4.39
CA ALA A 31 -4.08 -0.61 3.40
C ALA A 31 -4.15 -1.97 2.67
N ARG A 32 -4.46 -3.07 3.37
CA ARG A 32 -4.64 -4.40 2.74
C ARG A 32 -5.84 -4.43 1.80
N ARG A 33 -6.97 -3.87 2.23
CA ARG A 33 -8.19 -3.74 1.39
C ARG A 33 -7.94 -2.86 0.16
N PHE A 34 -7.13 -1.80 0.30
CA PHE A 34 -6.72 -0.96 -0.82
C PHE A 34 -5.91 -1.77 -1.84
N CYS A 35 -4.88 -2.51 -1.39
CA CYS A 35 -4.10 -3.40 -2.24
C CYS A 35 -4.95 -4.48 -2.92
N GLU A 36 -5.91 -5.07 -2.23
CA GLU A 36 -6.85 -6.05 -2.80
C GLU A 36 -7.71 -5.41 -3.90
N LYS A 37 -8.22 -4.19 -3.68
CA LYS A 37 -9.04 -3.48 -4.65
C LYS A 37 -8.27 -3.13 -5.94
N ILE A 38 -7.06 -2.59 -5.81
CA ILE A 38 -6.25 -2.19 -6.99
C ILE A 38 -5.61 -3.38 -7.71
N SER A 39 -5.48 -4.53 -7.03
CA SER A 39 -5.02 -5.78 -7.63
C SER A 39 -6.17 -6.70 -8.05
N SER A 40 -7.43 -6.29 -7.91
CA SER A 40 -8.60 -7.13 -8.24
C SER A 40 -8.57 -7.63 -9.69
N GLU A 41 -8.19 -6.76 -10.63
CA GLU A 41 -8.01 -7.11 -12.05
C GLU A 41 -6.70 -7.87 -12.31
N ARG A 42 -5.75 -7.84 -11.37
CA ARG A 42 -4.39 -8.38 -11.51
C ARG A 42 -3.88 -8.98 -10.21
N LYS A 43 -4.55 -10.06 -9.78
CA LYS A 43 -4.36 -10.71 -8.47
C LYS A 43 -2.93 -11.16 -8.20
N HIS A 44 -2.15 -11.43 -9.26
CA HIS A 44 -0.73 -11.77 -9.18
C HIS A 44 0.15 -10.65 -8.58
N TYR A 45 -0.30 -9.39 -8.62
CA TYR A 45 0.44 -8.29 -8.00
C TYR A 45 0.18 -8.17 -6.50
N TYR A 46 -0.93 -8.68 -5.98
CA TYR A 46 -1.31 -8.56 -4.58
C TYR A 46 -0.18 -8.85 -3.58
N PRO A 47 0.56 -9.99 -3.65
CA PRO A 47 1.67 -10.25 -2.74
C PRO A 47 2.81 -9.22 -2.86
N ALA A 48 3.10 -8.71 -4.06
CA ALA A 48 4.12 -7.68 -4.25
C ALA A 48 3.71 -6.32 -3.64
N LEU A 49 2.41 -5.97 -3.71
CA LEU A 49 1.89 -4.73 -3.11
C LEU A 49 1.90 -4.79 -1.58
N LEU A 50 1.63 -5.98 -1.00
CA LEU A 50 1.74 -6.19 0.44
C LEU A 50 3.19 -6.02 0.92
N LEU A 51 4.16 -6.66 0.24
CA LEU A 51 5.58 -6.50 0.57
C LEU A 51 6.04 -5.03 0.45
N TYR A 52 5.54 -4.31 -0.55
CA TYR A 52 5.84 -2.89 -0.73
C TYR A 52 5.29 -2.02 0.40
N LEU A 53 4.08 -2.31 0.87
CA LEU A 53 3.49 -1.66 2.05
C LEU A 53 4.28 -1.96 3.31
N GLU A 54 4.66 -3.23 3.54
CA GLU A 54 5.45 -3.61 4.73
C GLU A 54 6.80 -2.86 4.77
N ARG A 55 7.46 -2.72 3.61
CA ARG A 55 8.69 -1.95 3.48
C ARG A 55 8.50 -0.45 3.80
N ASN A 56 7.36 0.12 3.42
CA ASN A 56 7.02 1.52 3.69
C ASN A 56 6.52 1.77 5.13
N SER A 57 5.93 0.75 5.76
CA SER A 57 5.44 0.83 7.15
C SER A 57 6.54 0.82 8.21
N GLY A 58 7.79 0.62 7.80
CA GLY A 58 8.91 0.54 8.72
C GLY A 58 9.00 -0.85 9.34
N GLN A 59 9.72 -1.74 8.66
CA GLN A 59 10.67 -2.59 9.38
C GLN A 59 11.71 -1.65 10.01
N HIS A 60 11.39 -1.11 11.18
CA HIS A 60 12.36 -1.03 12.24
C HIS A 60 12.71 -2.49 12.58
N VAL A 61 13.85 -2.94 12.07
CA VAL A 61 14.61 -3.99 12.74
C VAL A 61 15.32 -3.35 13.93
#